data_AF-A0A645E6N5-F1
#
_entry.id   AF-A0A645E6N5-F1
#
_cell.length_a   1.000
_cell.length_b   1.000
_cell.length_c   1.000
_cell.angle_alpha   90.00
_cell.angle_beta   90.00
_cell.angle_gamma   90.00
#
_symmetry.space_group_name_H-M   'P 1'
#
loop_
_entity.id
_entity.type
_entity.pdbx_description
1 polymer ?
#
loop_
_entity_poly.entity_id
_entity_poly.type
_entity_poly.pdbx_seq_one_letter_code
_entity_poly.pdbx_strand_id
1 'polypeptide(L)'
;MTTATQAYDPDYRKMEYNGIFRAELRGLWEMTSDMMGGPFVSHAFVNEETNMVVVVEVFVFAPEADKRNLIRSMEGALYTISFPKAKK
;
A
#
# COMPACT_ATOMS: atom_id res chain seq x y z
N MET A 1 23.52 -10.35 3.23
CA MET A 1 23.45 -9.49 4.42
C MET A 1 22.04 -8.94 4.44
N THR A 2 21.27 -9.19 5.49
CA THR A 2 19.93 -8.60 5.67
C THR A 2 20.08 -7.20 6.26
N THR A 3 19.39 -6.22 5.69
CA THR A 3 19.57 -4.79 6.00
C THR A 3 19.01 -4.37 7.36
N ALA A 4 18.09 -5.14 7.95
CA ALA A 4 17.51 -4.88 9.25
C ALA A 4 17.74 -6.06 10.21
N THR A 5 18.19 -5.76 11.42
CA THR A 5 18.31 -6.74 12.51
C THR A 5 16.97 -7.00 13.22
N GLN A 6 15.93 -6.22 12.89
CA GLN A 6 14.63 -6.23 13.53
C GLN A 6 13.52 -6.08 12.47
N ALA A 7 12.66 -7.09 12.37
CA ALA A 7 11.44 -6.99 11.60
C ALA A 7 10.45 -6.09 12.34
N TYR A 8 9.82 -5.18 11.61
CA TYR A 8 8.73 -4.34 12.14
C TYR A 8 7.42 -4.92 11.66
N ASP A 9 6.48 -5.11 12.59
CA ASP A 9 5.14 -5.51 12.23
C ASP A 9 4.49 -4.41 11.37
N PRO A 10 3.82 -4.78 10.26
CA PRO A 10 3.04 -3.82 9.49
C PRO A 10 1.94 -3.19 10.35
N ASP A 11 1.75 -1.89 10.19
CA ASP A 11 0.64 -1.17 10.79
C ASP A 11 -0.62 -1.42 9.97
N TYR A 12 -1.68 -1.87 10.64
CA TYR A 12 -2.95 -2.21 10.03
C TYR A 12 -4.04 -1.25 10.48
N ARG A 13 -4.76 -0.67 9.51
CA ARG A 13 -5.87 0.23 9.77
C ARG A 13 -7.08 -0.12 8.93
N LYS A 14 -8.25 -0.12 9.57
CA LYS A 14 -9.54 -0.13 8.87
C LYS A 14 -10.00 1.30 8.67
N MET A 15 -10.47 1.61 7.47
CA MET A 15 -11.04 2.91 7.17
C MET A 15 -12.14 2.79 6.11
N GLU A 16 -13.02 3.79 6.08
CA GLU A 16 -13.98 3.96 5.01
C GLU A 16 -13.67 5.26 4.28
N TYR A 17 -13.64 5.21 2.96
CA TYR A 17 -13.37 6.37 2.13
C TYR A 17 -14.22 6.32 0.86
N ASN A 18 -14.97 7.39 0.60
CA ASN A 18 -15.94 7.48 -0.50
C ASN A 18 -16.96 6.32 -0.52
N GLY A 19 -17.39 5.86 0.67
CA GLY A 19 -18.34 4.74 0.81
C GLY A 19 -17.74 3.37 0.51
N ILE A 20 -16.42 3.27 0.33
CA ILE A 20 -15.70 2.01 0.11
C ILE A 20 -14.97 1.67 1.40
N PHE A 21 -15.27 0.51 1.98
CA PHE A 21 -14.50 -0.05 3.09
C PHE A 21 -13.11 -0.49 2.60
N ARG A 22 -12.07 -0.06 3.32
CA ARG A 22 -10.67 -0.30 2.99
C ARG A 22 -9.92 -0.84 4.21
N ALA A 23 -9.15 -1.88 3.96
CA ALA A 23 -8.07 -2.34 4.82
C ALA A 23 -6.77 -1.70 4.32
N GLU A 24 -6.19 -0.82 5.12
CA GLU A 24 -4.89 -0.22 4.87
C GLU A 24 -3.82 -1.00 5.65
N LEU A 25 -2.73 -1.33 4.97
CA LEU A 25 -1.53 -1.91 5.54
C LEU A 25 -0.34 -1.02 5.20
N ARG A 26 0.46 -0.65 6.19
CA ARG A 26 1.71 0.10 6.01
C ARG A 26 2.85 -0.68 6.59
N GLY A 27 4.00 -0.63 5.96
CA GLY A 27 5.17 -1.29 6.52
C GLY A 27 6.43 -1.02 5.74
N LEU A 28 7.44 -1.82 6.04
CA LEU A 28 8.71 -1.83 5.35
C LEU A 28 8.83 -3.16 4.60
N TRP A 29 9.26 -3.09 3.34
CA TRP A 29 9.71 -4.26 2.60
C TRP A 29 11.23 -4.31 2.65
N GLU A 30 11.80 -5.52 2.61
CA GLU A 30 13.24 -5.76 2.61
C GLU A 30 13.62 -6.92 1.69
N MET A 31 14.86 -6.90 1.20
CA MET A 31 15.43 -7.97 0.41
C MET A 31 16.41 -8.78 1.27
N THR A 32 16.41 -10.11 1.12
CA THR A 32 17.29 -11.00 1.91
C THR A 32 18.73 -11.03 1.39
N SER A 33 18.90 -10.84 0.07
CA SER A 33 20.19 -11.01 -0.62
C SER A 33 20.87 -9.70 -0.98
N ASP A 34 20.18 -8.57 -0.84
CA ASP A 34 20.68 -7.24 -1.16
C ASP A 34 20.32 -6.30 -0.01
N MET A 35 21.17 -5.30 0.27
CA MET A 35 20.97 -4.35 1.37
C MET A 35 19.92 -3.29 1.00
N MET A 36 18.74 -3.74 0.57
CA MET A 36 17.67 -2.93 0.02
C MET A 36 16.37 -3.11 0.81
N GLY A 37 15.62 -2.01 0.90
CA GLY A 37 14.33 -1.96 1.55
C GLY A 37 13.69 -0.58 1.39
N GLY A 38 12.42 -0.49 1.75
CA GLY A 38 11.68 0.76 1.63
C GLY A 38 10.28 0.68 2.21
N PRO A 39 9.57 1.81 2.27
CA PRO A 39 8.19 1.84 2.72
C PRO A 39 7.25 1.31 1.64
N PHE A 40 6.17 0.65 2.08
CA PHE A 40 5.00 0.35 1.26
C PHE A 40 3.71 0.78 1.96
N VAL A 41 2.68 1.02 1.15
CA VAL A 41 1.29 1.20 1.58
C VAL A 41 0.40 0.37 0.66
N SER A 42 -0.45 -0.46 1.25
CA SER A 42 -1.36 -1.36 0.55
C SER A 42 -2.80 -1.10 0.98
N HIS A 43 -3.71 -0.96 0.02
CA HIS A 43 -5.15 -0.84 0.23
C HIS A 43 -5.84 -2.08 -0.33
N ALA A 44 -6.59 -2.76 0.52
CA ALA A 44 -7.46 -3.87 0.13
C ALA A 44 -8.93 -3.48 0.30
N PHE A 45 -9.73 -3.69 -0.72
CA PHE A 45 -11.15 -3.37 -0.71
C PHE A 45 -11.94 -4.36 -1.59
N VAL A 46 -13.22 -4.53 -1.28
CA VAL A 46 -14.10 -5.47 -1.99
C VAL A 46 -14.84 -4.70 -3.09
N ASN A 47 -14.81 -5.25 -4.30
CA ASN A 47 -15.71 -4.83 -5.37
C ASN A 47 -17.00 -5.67 -5.28
N GLU A 48 -18.07 -5.08 -4.76
CA GLU A 48 -19.36 -5.76 -4.58
C GLU A 48 -20.01 -6.18 -5.89
N GLU A 49 -19.74 -5.50 -7.02
CA GLU A 49 -20.33 -5.84 -8.30
C GLU A 49 -19.74 -7.13 -8.89
N THR A 50 -18.46 -7.40 -8.60
CA THR A 50 -17.73 -8.57 -9.13
C THR A 50 -17.42 -9.62 -8.08
N ASN A 51 -17.72 -9.34 -6.80
CA ASN A 51 -17.31 -10.14 -5.64
C ASN A 51 -15.80 -10.42 -5.58
N MET A 52 -14.99 -9.51 -6.11
CA MET A 52 -13.53 -9.63 -6.10
C MET A 52 -12.92 -8.76 -5.01
N VAL A 53 -11.87 -9.27 -4.36
CA VAL A 53 -11.00 -8.45 -3.51
C VAL A 53 -9.95 -7.81 -4.40
N VAL A 54 -9.91 -6.48 -4.40
CA VAL A 54 -8.89 -5.70 -5.10
C VAL A 54 -7.88 -5.25 -4.07
N VAL A 55 -6.62 -5.61 -4.29
CA VAL A 55 -5.48 -5.16 -3.49
C VAL A 55 -4.61 -4.29 -4.38
N VAL A 56 -4.37 -3.06 -3.96
CA VAL A 56 -3.50 -2.12 -4.67
C VAL A 56 -2.41 -1.67 -3.72
N GLU A 57 -1.17 -1.80 -4.16
CA GLU A 57 0.01 -1.49 -3.36
C GLU A 57 0.90 -0.48 -4.07
N VAL A 58 1.45 0.41 -3.26
CA VAL A 58 2.51 1.32 -3.65
C VAL A 58 3.72 1.02 -2.77
N PHE A 59 4.88 0.86 -3.40
CA PHE A 59 6.16 0.75 -2.71
C PHE A 59 7.18 1.67 -3.37
N VAL A 60 8.15 2.15 -2.59
CA VAL A 60 9.20 3.02 -3.11
C VAL A 60 10.53 2.27 -3.14
N PHE A 61 11.04 2.09 -4.36
CA PHE A 61 12.41 1.67 -4.63
C PHE A 61 13.24 2.88 -5.04
N ALA A 62 14.01 3.44 -4.10
CA ALA A 62 14.81 4.64 -4.37
C ALA A 62 16.04 4.68 -3.44
N PRO A 63 17.07 3.84 -3.65
CA PRO A 63 18.30 3.92 -2.87
C PRO A 63 18.88 5.34 -2.92
N GLU A 64 19.47 5.81 -1.81
CA GLU A 64 20.07 7.15 -1.64
C GLU A 64 19.11 8.37 -1.62
N ALA A 65 17.82 8.19 -1.95
CA ALA A 65 16.84 9.26 -1.88
C ALA A 65 15.98 9.23 -0.59
N ASP A 66 15.52 10.41 -0.20
CA ASP A 66 14.63 10.62 0.94
C ASP A 66 13.20 10.17 0.59
N LYS A 67 12.75 9.06 1.16
CA LYS A 67 11.59 8.30 0.67
C LYS A 67 10.25 8.85 1.15
N ARG A 68 10.25 9.71 2.18
CA ARG A 68 9.03 10.22 2.82
C ARG A 68 8.09 10.93 1.86
N ASN A 69 8.63 11.83 1.03
CA ASN A 69 7.81 12.58 0.08
C ASN A 69 7.37 11.72 -1.10
N LEU A 70 8.22 10.78 -1.54
CA LEU A 70 7.89 9.84 -2.62
C LEU A 70 6.71 8.95 -2.26
N ILE A 71 6.75 8.32 -1.08
CA ILE A 71 5.66 7.44 -0.65
C ILE A 71 4.37 8.24 -0.43
N ARG A 72 4.46 9.43 0.18
CA ARG A 72 3.29 10.28 0.42
C ARG A 72 2.61 10.72 -0.88
N SER A 73 3.39 11.11 -1.88
CA SER A 73 2.84 11.51 -3.19
C SER A 73 2.17 10.34 -3.89
N MET A 74 2.81 9.17 -3.88
CA MET A 74 2.27 7.97 -4.53
C MET A 74 1.05 7.40 -3.79
N GLU A 75 1.02 7.47 -2.46
CA GLU A 75 -0.13 7.09 -1.63
C GLU A 75 -1.40 7.85 -2.05
N GLY A 76 -1.26 9.10 -2.49
CA GLY A 76 -2.36 9.90 -3.03
C GLY A 76 -3.15 9.21 -4.14
N ALA A 77 -2.49 8.41 -4.99
CA ALA A 77 -3.15 7.66 -6.07
C ALA A 77 -4.08 6.55 -5.55
N LEU A 78 -3.79 5.96 -4.38
CA LEU A 78 -4.67 4.94 -3.79
C LEU A 78 -6.03 5.53 -3.40
N TYR A 79 -6.06 6.78 -2.97
CA TYR A 79 -7.30 7.48 -2.63
C TYR A 79 -8.14 7.88 -3.85
N THR A 80 -7.59 7.89 -5.06
CA THR A 80 -8.39 8.22 -6.26
C THR A 80 -9.17 7.03 -6.82
N ILE A 81 -8.97 5.82 -6.28
CA ILE A 81 -9.64 4.61 -6.76
C ILE A 81 -11.14 4.68 -6.47
N SER A 82 -11.94 4.39 -7.49
CA SER A 82 -13.39 4.28 -7.45
C SER A 82 -13.86 3.15 -8.36
N PHE A 83 -15.03 2.59 -8.04
CA PHE A 83 -15.67 1.60 -8.90
C PHE A 83 -16.66 2.29 -9.84
N PRO A 84 -16.65 1.96 -11.14
CA PRO A 84 -17.70 2.40 -12.03
C PRO A 84 -19.02 1.78 -11.56
N LYS A 85 -20.09 2.58 -11.52
CA LYS A 85 -21.42 2.05 -11.22
C LYS A 85 -21.87 1.17 -12.38
N ALA A 86 -22.36 -0.03 -12.09
CA ALA A 86 -23.01 -0.89 -13.06
C ALA A 86 -24.07 -0.08 -13.85
N LYS A 87 -23.97 -0.11 -15.18
CA LYS A 87 -25.02 0.45 -16.04
C LYS A 87 -26.28 -0.39 -15.84
N LYS A 88 -27.31 0.21 -15.25
CA LYS A 88 -28.68 -0.33 -15.27
C LYS A 88 -29.20 -0.43 -16.70
#